data_AF-A0A2R6C3C5-F1
#
_entry.id   AF-A0A2R6C3C5-F1
#
_cell.length_a   1.000
_cell.length_b   1.000
_cell.length_c   1.000
_cell.angle_alpha   90.00
_cell.angle_beta   90.00
_cell.angle_gamma   90.00
#
_symmetry.space_group_name_H-M   'P 1'
#
loop_
_entity.id
_entity.type
_entity.pdbx_description
1 polymer ?
#
loop_
_entity_poly.entity_id
_entity_poly.type
_entity_poly.pdbx_seq_one_letter_code
_entity_poly.pdbx_strand_id
1 'polypeptide(L)'
;MIIYSTLKLGETAREVLKEGEVSYDDPSDAEVILAWPTQVTQILDRAPKLKYIQTFSAGVDGLPFDKLPKGVRVFSNAGAY
;
A
#
# COMPACT_ATOMS: atom_id res chain seq x y z
N MET A 1 5.13 -10.80 -6.61
CA MET A 1 5.24 -9.39 -6.20
C MET A 1 5.24 -9.34 -4.67
N ILE A 2 5.98 -8.42 -4.04
CA ILE A 2 5.94 -8.26 -2.58
C ILE A 2 4.95 -7.15 -2.21
N ILE A 3 4.03 -7.47 -1.31
CA ILE A 3 2.95 -6.59 -0.85
C ILE A 3 3.16 -6.34 0.64
N TYR A 4 3.39 -5.09 1.02
CA TYR A 4 3.42 -4.68 2.43
C TYR A 4 2.05 -4.15 2.84
N SER A 5 1.49 -4.69 3.93
CA SER A 5 0.21 -4.21 4.49
C SER A 5 0.39 -3.74 5.93
N THR A 6 -0.13 -2.56 6.25
CA THR A 6 -0.14 -2.06 7.64
C THR A 6 -1.22 -2.72 8.51
N LEU A 7 -2.14 -3.46 7.90
CA LEU A 7 -3.18 -4.21 8.58
C LEU A 7 -3.09 -5.69 8.23
N LYS A 8 -3.39 -6.56 9.21
CA LYS A 8 -3.58 -7.99 8.93
C LYS A 8 -4.79 -8.16 8.04
N LEU A 9 -4.56 -8.68 6.84
CA LEU A 9 -5.62 -8.94 5.88
C LEU A 9 -6.44 -10.16 6.31
N GLY A 10 -7.76 -10.12 6.10
CA GLY A 10 -8.65 -11.26 6.26
C GLY A 10 -8.39 -12.34 5.20
N GLU A 11 -8.95 -13.54 5.41
CA GLU A 11 -8.73 -14.71 4.55
C GLU A 11 -9.10 -14.45 3.08
N THR A 12 -10.27 -13.86 2.81
CA THR A 12 -10.71 -13.55 1.45
C THR A 12 -9.76 -12.62 0.70
N ALA A 13 -9.23 -11.60 1.39
CA ALA A 13 -8.26 -10.68 0.78
C ALA A 13 -6.94 -11.39 0.48
N ARG A 14 -6.48 -12.30 1.36
CA ARG A 14 -5.28 -13.10 1.11
C ARG A 14 -5.44 -14.07 -0.06
N GLU A 15 -6.62 -14.67 -0.20
CA GLU A 15 -6.93 -15.56 -1.33
C GLU A 15 -6.91 -14.81 -2.66
N VAL A 16 -7.43 -13.58 -2.70
CA VAL A 16 -7.35 -12.72 -3.89
C VAL A 16 -5.90 -12.33 -4.20
N LEU A 17 -5.09 -12.08 -3.16
CA LEU A 17 -3.69 -11.67 -3.27
C LEU A 17 -2.70 -12.84 -3.33
N LYS A 18 -3.16 -14.08 -3.52
CA LYS A 18 -2.32 -15.29 -3.40
C LYS A 18 -1.14 -15.38 -4.38
N GLU A 19 -1.17 -14.62 -5.47
CA GLU A 19 -0.06 -14.53 -6.43
C GLU A 19 1.07 -13.59 -5.94
N GLY A 20 0.80 -12.81 -4.90
CA GLY A 20 1.77 -11.97 -4.20
C GLY A 20 2.15 -12.55 -2.85
N GLU A 21 3.31 -12.13 -2.34
CA GLU A 21 3.73 -12.40 -0.97
C GLU A 21 3.32 -11.23 -0.09
N VAL A 22 2.47 -11.48 0.91
CA VAL A 22 2.01 -10.45 1.85
C VAL A 22 2.90 -10.43 3.09
N SER A 23 3.61 -9.32 3.28
CA SER A 23 4.43 -9.00 4.45
C SER A 23 3.74 -7.94 5.32
N TYR A 24 3.97 -8.01 6.63
CA TYR A 24 3.46 -7.05 7.62
C TYR A 24 4.56 -6.31 8.37
N ASP A 25 5.81 -6.77 8.24
CA ASP A 25 6.91 -6.35 9.11
C ASP A 25 7.86 -5.39 8.39
N ASP A 26 8.23 -5.72 7.14
CA ASP A 26 9.23 -4.98 6.37
C ASP A 26 8.74 -4.60 4.96
N PRO A 27 8.75 -3.29 4.60
CA PRO A 27 8.44 -2.79 3.27
C PRO A 27 9.67 -2.67 2.34
N SER A 28 10.88 -3.04 2.78
CA SER A 28 12.13 -2.85 2.00
C SER A 28 12.08 -3.40 0.58
N ASP A 29 11.47 -4.57 0.41
CA ASP A 29 11.28 -5.23 -0.87
C ASP A 29 9.90 -5.00 -1.50
N ALA A 30 9.03 -4.22 -0.86
CA ALA A 30 7.64 -4.05 -1.27
C ALA A 30 7.52 -3.29 -2.59
N GLU A 31 6.79 -3.89 -3.53
CA GLU A 31 6.36 -3.26 -4.78
C GLU A 31 4.98 -2.60 -4.61
N VAL A 32 4.20 -3.07 -3.63
CA VAL A 32 2.86 -2.59 -3.32
C VAL A 32 2.77 -2.25 -1.83
N ILE A 33 2.19 -1.10 -1.49
CA ILE A 33 1.78 -0.76 -0.12
C ILE A 33 0.26 -0.75 -0.02
N LEU A 34 -0.27 -1.46 0.97
CA LEU A 34 -1.66 -1.34 1.42
C LEU A 34 -1.67 -0.62 2.77
N ALA A 35 -2.19 0.61 2.81
CA ALA A 35 -2.14 1.43 4.02
C ALA A 35 -3.24 2.50 4.10
N TRP A 36 -3.42 3.10 5.26
CA TRP A 36 -4.14 4.38 5.36
C TRP A 36 -3.27 5.52 4.83
N PRO A 37 -3.84 6.59 4.22
CA PRO A 37 -3.07 7.69 3.63
C PRO A 37 -1.99 8.26 4.57
N THR A 38 -2.33 8.47 5.83
CA THR A 38 -1.42 9.06 6.84
C THR A 38 -0.26 8.14 7.22
N GLN A 39 -0.40 6.82 7.04
CA GLN A 39 0.66 5.85 7.33
C GLN A 39 1.70 5.79 6.21
N VAL A 40 1.32 6.11 4.97
CA VAL A 40 2.20 6.07 3.80
C VAL A 40 3.47 6.90 4.03
N THR A 41 3.34 8.08 4.64
CA THR A 41 4.45 8.98 4.97
C THR A 41 5.54 8.32 5.81
N GLN A 42 5.19 7.37 6.69
CA GLN A 42 6.14 6.68 7.57
C GLN A 42 6.83 5.47 6.88
N ILE A 43 6.33 5.07 5.71
CA ILE A 43 6.72 3.85 5.02
C ILE A 43 7.55 4.17 3.77
N LEU A 44 7.29 5.30 3.11
CA LEU A 44 7.88 5.66 1.81
C LEU A 44 9.40 5.51 1.77
N ASP A 45 10.11 6.06 2.74
CA ASP A 45 11.59 6.03 2.78
C ASP A 45 12.15 4.62 2.97
N ARG A 46 11.33 3.69 3.46
CA ARG A 46 11.68 2.28 3.66
C ARG A 46 11.24 1.39 2.49
N ALA A 47 10.58 1.93 1.46
CA ALA A 47 10.03 1.16 0.35
C ALA A 47 10.65 1.57 -1.01
N PRO A 48 11.95 1.34 -1.23
CA PRO A 48 12.65 1.82 -2.42
C PRO A 48 12.16 1.18 -3.74
N LYS A 49 11.47 0.04 -3.67
CA LYS A 49 10.94 -0.69 -4.84
C LYS A 49 9.47 -0.38 -5.14
N LEU A 50 8.89 0.60 -4.45
CA LEU A 50 7.48 0.93 -4.52
C LEU A 50 7.04 1.28 -5.94
N LYS A 51 5.96 0.65 -6.40
CA LYS A 51 5.31 0.92 -7.69
C LYS A 51 3.84 1.31 -7.51
N TYR A 52 3.18 0.77 -6.49
CA TYR A 52 1.74 0.95 -6.28
C TYR A 52 1.40 1.20 -4.82
N ILE A 53 0.46 2.11 -4.58
CA ILE A 53 -0.17 2.32 -3.28
C ILE A 53 -1.66 2.09 -3.43
N GLN A 54 -2.23 1.22 -2.62
CA GLN A 54 -3.68 1.08 -2.44
C GLN A 54 -4.05 1.60 -1.06
N THR A 55 -4.91 2.62 -1.00
CA THR A 55 -5.41 3.12 0.28
C THR A 55 -6.64 2.36 0.75
N PHE A 56 -6.76 2.16 2.06
CA PHE A 56 -7.98 1.60 2.67
C PHE A 56 -9.15 2.60 2.72
N SER A 57 -8.87 3.89 2.56
CA SER A 57 -9.85 4.97 2.55
C SER A 57 -10.33 5.31 1.15
N ALA A 58 -11.53 5.90 1.08
CA ALA A 58 -12.06 6.54 -0.13
C ALA A 58 -11.32 7.85 -0.46
N GLY A 59 -11.11 8.69 0.56
CA GLY A 59 -10.33 9.93 0.46
C GLY A 59 -8.83 9.69 0.56
N VAL A 60 -8.05 10.61 -0.02
CA VAL A 60 -6.57 10.54 -0.08
C VAL A 60 -5.89 11.78 0.50
N ASP A 61 -6.63 12.62 1.23
CA ASP A 61 -6.15 13.93 1.73
C ASP A 61 -4.89 13.82 2.62
N GLY A 62 -4.71 12.69 3.31
CA GLY A 62 -3.54 12.45 4.17
C GLY A 62 -2.31 11.88 3.45
N LEU A 63 -2.35 11.72 2.13
CA LEU A 63 -1.28 11.06 1.36
C LEU A 63 -0.22 12.08 0.93
N PRO A 64 1.08 11.79 1.11
CA PRO A 64 2.16 12.73 0.82
C PRO A 64 2.52 12.75 -0.67
N PHE A 65 1.61 13.25 -1.52
CA PHE A 65 1.78 13.26 -2.98
C PHE A 65 3.07 13.95 -3.45
N ASP A 66 3.53 14.95 -2.71
CA ASP A 66 4.77 15.69 -2.95
C ASP A 66 6.04 14.84 -2.74
N LYS A 67 5.95 13.77 -1.94
CA LYS A 67 7.07 12.88 -1.61
C LYS A 67 7.05 11.56 -2.39
N LEU A 68 6.02 11.32 -3.21
CA LEU A 68 5.91 10.07 -3.94
C LEU A 68 7.02 9.96 -4.99
N PRO A 69 7.71 8.80 -5.08
CA PRO A 69 8.63 8.54 -6.18
C PRO A 69 7.92 8.66 -7.53
N LYS A 70 8.64 9.18 -8.54
CA LYS A 70 8.08 9.31 -9.89
C LYS A 70 7.63 7.94 -10.41
N GLY A 71 6.41 7.90 -10.95
CA GLY A 71 5.84 6.70 -11.56
C GLY A 71 5.07 5.79 -10.59
N VAL A 72 5.07 6.08 -9.29
CA VAL A 72 4.18 5.40 -8.34
C VAL A 72 2.73 5.74 -8.65
N ARG A 73 1.88 4.72 -8.73
CA ARG A 73 0.44 4.89 -8.93
C ARG A 73 -0.30 4.72 -7.60
N VAL A 74 -1.28 5.58 -7.37
CA VAL A 74 -2.12 5.58 -6.16
C VAL A 74 -3.53 5.18 -6.54
N PHE A 75 -4.09 4.27 -5.78
CA PHE A 75 -5.48 3.80 -5.85
C PHE A 75 -6.15 4.02 -4.51
N SER A 76 -7.46 4.27 -4.53
CA SER A 76 -8.25 4.42 -3.31
C SER A 76 -9.42 3.45 -3.28
N ASN A 77 -10.12 3.42 -2.15
CA ASN A 77 -11.31 2.61 -1.96
C ASN A 77 -12.60 3.40 -2.23
N ALA A 78 -12.54 4.42 -3.09
CA ALA A 78 -13.69 5.27 -3.39
C ALA A 78 -14.79 4.45 -4.07
N GLY A 79 -15.99 4.47 -3.49
CA GLY A 79 -17.15 3.75 -4.03
C GLY A 79 -17.21 2.26 -3.70
N ALA A 80 -16.39 1.76 -2.75
CA ALA A 80 -16.51 0.39 -2.28
C ALA A 80 -17.75 0.18 -1.39
N TYR A 81 -18.47 -0.92 -1.61
CA TYR A 81 -19.66 -1.36 -0.87
C TYR A 81 -19.67 -2.89 -0.70
#